data_AF-A0A0E0CWH4-F1
#
_entry.id   AF-A0A0E0CWH4-F1
#
_cell.length_a   1.000
_cell.length_b   1.000
_cell.length_c   1.000
_cell.angle_alpha   90.00
_cell.angle_beta   90.00
_cell.angle_gamma   90.00
#
_symmetry.space_group_name_H-M   'P 1'
#
loop_
_entity.id
_entity.type
_entity.pdbx_description
1 polymer ?
#
loop_
_entity_poly.entity_id
_entity_poly.type
_entity_poly.pdbx_seq_one_letter_code
_entity_poly.pdbx_strand_id
1 'polypeptide(L)'
;MAPTSPEELKCAANGGCAAASPGGTPRAGYYLPAVPAAVEGELRWLRRCVEAAAKGFAIGAGLKGGLALFSVLVRLRSRRRSPRSRKVGAMTNEEAVVLALKETVRYGLFLGTFAGSYVSVDECIAGIWGRKRTARWRSLLAGLIAGPSMLLTGPGTQHTSLAIYILMRAAVLASRCGIKSKRFGNICKPLTWSHGDIFLMCLSSAQILSAYILSQESLPSTYKAFLNKHGGKDLTILQGVKEVVNHTAFSNLAGIEKYYKSVGVDLKLDPNMKVPCSIVHGNQSCAGHFITFLFQAYGRAVPVYVPVYLVPALVVHRQDLLKRPYPIIGKSLLGTARSSLFLSVYCASAWAWTCLLFRIFQSCNTPLVVLATFPTGLALLIEKKSRRIEIALYCFARAIESFFTCMTDAGLCPPILQIKRADVVVFSMATSIIMHCYAQEREVFRSKYLNVLDWVFGVPPPSDEESNKDFPSDDGTKKIC
;
A
#
# COMPACT_ATOMS: atom_id res chain seq x y z
N MET A 1 -52.92 -0.33 34.95
CA MET A 1 -53.39 -1.11 33.78
C MET A 1 -52.60 -0.66 32.57
N ALA A 2 -52.12 -1.63 31.78
CA ALA A 2 -51.29 -1.50 30.57
C ALA A 2 -49.78 -1.16 30.80
N PRO A 3 -48.86 -1.63 29.93
CA PRO A 3 -48.22 -2.94 30.12
C PRO A 3 -46.68 -2.89 29.99
N THR A 4 -46.04 -3.98 30.44
CA THR A 4 -44.61 -4.28 30.36
C THR A 4 -44.20 -4.82 28.98
N SER A 5 -42.93 -4.61 28.62
CA SER A 5 -42.34 -4.74 27.28
C SER A 5 -41.52 -6.05 27.11
N PRO A 6 -41.20 -6.45 25.86
CA PRO A 6 -41.11 -7.87 25.44
C PRO A 6 -39.69 -8.48 25.45
N GLU A 7 -39.01 -8.48 26.60
CA GLU A 7 -37.75 -9.24 26.79
C GLU A 7 -37.96 -10.63 27.43
N GLU A 8 -39.15 -10.91 27.98
CA GLU A 8 -39.46 -12.19 28.66
C GLU A 8 -39.93 -13.31 27.72
N LEU A 9 -40.06 -13.06 26.42
CA LEU A 9 -40.69 -14.00 25.48
C LEU A 9 -39.73 -14.96 24.75
N LYS A 10 -38.46 -15.07 25.16
CA LYS A 10 -37.50 -16.01 24.52
C LYS A 10 -36.85 -17.04 25.44
N CYS A 11 -37.12 -17.02 26.74
CA CYS A 11 -36.64 -18.05 27.67
C CYS A 11 -37.64 -19.21 27.90
N ALA A 12 -38.82 -19.20 27.29
CA ALA A 12 -39.88 -20.18 27.53
C ALA A 12 -40.02 -21.26 26.43
N ALA A 13 -38.92 -21.73 25.84
CA ALA A 13 -38.98 -22.68 24.72
C ALA A 13 -38.08 -23.93 24.83
N ASN A 14 -37.54 -24.29 25.99
CA ASN A 14 -36.80 -25.56 26.15
C ASN A 14 -36.91 -26.16 27.56
N GLY A 15 -38.13 -26.26 28.08
CA GLY A 15 -38.46 -27.11 29.23
C GLY A 15 -38.99 -28.46 28.75
N GLY A 16 -38.24 -29.53 28.96
CA GLY A 16 -38.65 -30.90 28.67
C GLY A 16 -38.06 -31.88 29.68
N CYS A 17 -38.71 -32.00 30.83
CA CYS A 17 -38.51 -33.10 31.78
C CYS A 17 -38.87 -34.43 31.11
N ALA A 18 -37.99 -35.44 31.20
CA ALA A 18 -38.33 -36.82 30.90
C ALA A 18 -37.88 -37.72 32.06
N ALA A 19 -38.84 -38.51 32.54
CA ALA A 19 -38.81 -39.36 33.71
C ALA A 19 -37.93 -40.60 33.56
N ALA A 20 -37.52 -41.14 34.70
CA ALA A 20 -36.87 -42.44 34.83
C ALA A 20 -37.88 -43.60 34.72
N SER A 21 -37.52 -44.65 33.98
CA SER A 21 -37.95 -46.03 34.25
C SER A 21 -36.99 -47.07 33.64
N PRO A 22 -36.97 -48.31 34.18
CA PRO A 22 -35.81 -49.18 34.16
C PRO A 22 -35.90 -50.32 33.13
N GLY A 23 -34.76 -50.94 32.82
CA GLY A 23 -34.70 -52.29 32.23
C GLY A 23 -34.62 -52.34 30.70
N GLY A 24 -33.40 -52.54 30.19
CA GLY A 24 -33.17 -52.88 28.79
C GLY A 24 -31.73 -53.38 28.60
N THR A 25 -31.61 -54.61 28.09
CA THR A 25 -30.38 -55.40 27.90
C THR A 25 -29.27 -54.68 27.10
N PRO A 26 -27.98 -55.00 27.34
CA PRO A 26 -26.89 -54.32 26.66
C PRO A 26 -26.76 -54.82 25.21
N ARG A 27 -27.06 -53.95 24.24
CA ARG A 27 -26.64 -54.14 22.84
C ARG A 27 -25.15 -53.82 22.74
N ALA A 28 -24.38 -54.77 22.23
CA ALA A 28 -22.98 -54.62 21.86
C ALA A 28 -22.82 -53.47 20.85
N GLY A 29 -22.42 -52.30 21.35
CA GLY A 29 -21.91 -51.20 20.53
C GLY A 29 -20.46 -51.49 20.19
N TYR A 30 -20.16 -51.58 18.90
CA TYR A 30 -18.78 -51.55 18.40
C TYR A 30 -18.14 -50.25 18.85
N TYR A 31 -17.31 -50.31 19.90
CA TYR A 31 -16.43 -49.21 20.28
C TYR A 31 -15.39 -49.05 19.16
N LEU A 32 -15.57 -48.03 18.32
CA LEU A 32 -14.47 -47.48 17.54
C LEU A 32 -13.37 -47.09 18.54
N PRO A 33 -12.11 -47.54 18.34
CA PRO A 33 -11.06 -47.26 19.29
C PRO A 33 -10.86 -45.74 19.39
N ALA A 34 -10.96 -45.22 20.60
CA ALA A 34 -10.69 -43.83 20.91
C ALA A 34 -9.26 -43.49 20.47
N VAL A 35 -9.14 -42.58 19.51
CA VAL A 35 -7.85 -42.04 19.08
C VAL A 35 -7.17 -41.40 20.31
N PRO A 36 -5.89 -41.68 20.59
CA PRO A 36 -5.22 -41.10 21.75
C PRO A 36 -5.28 -39.56 21.72
N ALA A 37 -5.57 -38.92 22.85
CA ALA A 37 -5.71 -37.46 22.95
C ALA A 37 -4.50 -36.66 22.38
N ALA A 38 -3.32 -37.27 22.38
CA ALA A 38 -2.11 -36.75 21.73
C ALA A 38 -2.23 -36.72 20.20
N VAL A 39 -2.71 -37.80 19.59
CA VAL A 39 -2.97 -37.91 18.14
C VAL A 39 -4.08 -36.96 17.71
N GLU A 40 -5.10 -36.77 18.55
CA GLU A 40 -6.17 -35.80 18.30
C GLU A 40 -5.67 -34.33 18.42
N GLY A 41 -4.69 -34.07 19.28
CA GLY A 41 -3.96 -32.79 19.35
C GLY A 41 -3.15 -32.49 18.10
N GLU A 42 -2.34 -33.46 17.65
CA GLU A 42 -1.52 -33.34 16.44
C GLU A 42 -2.37 -33.18 15.17
N LEU A 43 -3.46 -33.93 15.05
CA LEU A 43 -4.37 -33.84 13.90
C LEU A 43 -5.07 -32.47 13.84
N ARG A 44 -5.44 -31.90 14.99
CA ARG A 44 -6.02 -30.54 15.07
C ARG A 44 -5.00 -29.47 14.67
N TRP A 45 -3.76 -29.59 15.13
CA TRP A 45 -2.67 -28.67 14.76
C TRP A 45 -2.38 -28.71 13.25
N LEU A 46 -2.21 -29.90 12.68
CA LEU A 46 -2.00 -30.08 11.24
C LEU A 46 -3.15 -29.50 10.43
N ARG A 47 -4.39 -29.75 10.85
CA ARG A 47 -5.59 -29.23 10.17
C ARG A 47 -5.57 -27.70 10.10
N ARG A 48 -5.24 -27.01 11.20
CA ARG A 48 -5.19 -25.54 11.22
C ARG A 48 -4.07 -24.99 10.34
N CYS A 49 -2.91 -25.64 10.31
CA CYS A 49 -1.80 -25.26 9.44
C CYS A 49 -2.17 -25.39 7.95
N VAL A 50 -2.80 -26.51 7.57
CA VAL A 50 -3.27 -26.77 6.20
C VAL A 50 -4.38 -25.79 5.81
N GLU A 51 -5.33 -25.52 6.71
CA GLU A 51 -6.41 -24.57 6.45
C GLU A 51 -5.89 -23.15 6.25
N ALA A 52 -4.97 -22.68 7.10
CA ALA A 52 -4.34 -21.37 6.95
C ALA A 52 -3.54 -21.27 5.64
N ALA A 53 -2.80 -22.32 5.28
CA ALA A 53 -2.05 -22.37 4.03
C ALA A 53 -2.98 -22.35 2.80
N ALA A 54 -4.08 -23.10 2.82
CA ALA A 54 -5.06 -23.12 1.73
C ALA A 54 -5.76 -21.76 1.57
N LYS A 55 -6.15 -21.13 2.68
CA LYS A 55 -6.74 -19.77 2.69
C LYS A 55 -5.75 -18.72 2.20
N GLY A 56 -4.51 -18.77 2.65
CA GLY A 56 -3.42 -17.91 2.18
C GLY A 56 -3.17 -18.06 0.68
N PHE A 57 -3.15 -19.30 0.19
CA PHE A 57 -3.00 -19.60 -1.24
C PHE A 57 -4.15 -19.03 -2.07
N ALA A 58 -5.39 -19.19 -1.62
CA ALA A 58 -6.58 -18.66 -2.30
C ALA A 58 -6.53 -17.13 -2.44
N ILE A 59 -6.09 -16.42 -1.39
CA ILE A 59 -5.90 -14.96 -1.45
C ILE A 59 -4.79 -14.59 -2.45
N GLY A 60 -3.65 -15.27 -2.40
CA GLY A 60 -2.52 -14.98 -3.28
C GLY A 60 -2.85 -15.21 -4.75
N ALA A 61 -3.47 -16.34 -5.04
CA ALA A 61 -3.94 -16.68 -6.37
C ALA A 61 -5.05 -15.72 -6.84
N GLY A 62 -5.99 -15.36 -5.97
CA GLY A 62 -7.06 -14.41 -6.29
C GLY A 62 -6.54 -13.01 -6.63
N LEU A 63 -5.61 -12.47 -5.83
CA LEU A 63 -5.04 -11.14 -6.05
C LEU A 63 -4.27 -11.06 -7.38
N LYS A 64 -3.34 -11.99 -7.60
CA LYS A 64 -2.48 -11.96 -8.79
C LYS A 64 -3.22 -12.44 -10.04
N GLY A 65 -4.06 -13.46 -9.91
CA GLY A 65 -4.91 -13.97 -10.98
C GLY A 65 -5.94 -12.95 -11.45
N GLY A 66 -6.54 -12.19 -10.53
CA GLY A 66 -7.46 -11.10 -10.89
C GLY A 66 -6.80 -9.99 -11.71
N LEU A 67 -5.58 -9.58 -11.35
CA LEU A 67 -4.80 -8.60 -12.10
C LEU A 67 -4.40 -9.13 -13.49
N ALA A 68 -3.97 -10.39 -13.56
CA ALA A 68 -3.64 -11.04 -14.82
C ALA A 68 -4.86 -11.12 -15.75
N LEU A 69 -6.00 -11.59 -15.25
CA LEU A 69 -7.25 -11.68 -15.99
C LEU A 69 -7.68 -10.31 -16.50
N PHE A 70 -7.62 -9.27 -15.65
CA PHE A 70 -7.93 -7.91 -16.06
C PHE A 70 -7.01 -7.43 -17.20
N SER A 71 -5.72 -7.68 -17.11
CA SER A 71 -4.75 -7.29 -18.15
C SER A 71 -5.02 -7.98 -19.49
N VAL A 72 -5.41 -9.26 -19.47
CA VAL A 72 -5.78 -10.04 -20.66
C VAL A 72 -7.10 -9.52 -21.25
N LEU A 73 -8.11 -9.28 -20.42
CA LEU A 73 -9.40 -8.72 -20.86
C LEU A 73 -9.25 -7.34 -21.52
N VAL A 74 -8.44 -6.46 -20.94
CA VAL A 74 -8.13 -5.16 -21.52
C VAL A 74 -7.42 -5.31 -22.87
N ARG A 75 -6.47 -6.24 -22.99
CA ARG A 75 -5.74 -6.52 -24.23
C ARG A 75 -6.66 -7.07 -25.33
N LEU A 76 -7.55 -8.01 -24.99
CA LEU A 76 -8.55 -8.56 -25.91
C LEU A 76 -9.52 -7.48 -26.40
N ARG A 77 -10.01 -6.62 -25.50
CA ARG A 77 -10.93 -5.53 -25.84
C ARG A 77 -10.26 -4.44 -26.69
N SER A 78 -9.00 -4.12 -26.41
CA SER A 78 -8.21 -3.16 -27.19
C SER A 78 -8.00 -3.64 -28.63
N ARG A 79 -7.68 -4.93 -28.82
CA ARG A 79 -7.54 -5.54 -30.15
C ARG A 79 -8.85 -5.55 -30.96
N ARG A 80 -10.01 -5.78 -30.32
CA ARG A 80 -11.32 -5.66 -31.01
C ARG A 80 -11.63 -4.25 -31.50
N ARG A 81 -11.07 -3.21 -30.87
CA ARG A 81 -11.33 -1.80 -31.23
C ARG A 81 -10.36 -1.22 -32.25
N SER A 82 -9.20 -1.84 -32.49
CA SER A 82 -8.24 -1.37 -33.50
C SER A 82 -7.44 -2.53 -34.11
N PRO A 83 -7.84 -3.04 -35.28
CA PRO A 83 -7.13 -4.12 -35.98
C PRO A 83 -5.77 -3.68 -36.54
N ARG A 84 -5.49 -2.36 -36.58
CA ARG A 84 -4.39 -1.77 -37.36
C ARG A 84 -3.07 -1.58 -36.60
N SER A 85 -3.03 -1.82 -35.28
CA SER A 85 -1.79 -1.73 -34.49
C SER A 85 -1.13 -3.11 -34.31
N ARG A 86 -0.67 -3.70 -35.42
CA ARG A 86 0.30 -4.80 -35.39
C ARG A 86 1.68 -4.18 -35.15
N LYS A 87 2.09 -4.02 -33.88
CA LYS A 87 3.51 -3.82 -33.55
C LYS A 87 4.18 -5.18 -33.42
N VAL A 88 5.24 -5.35 -34.19
CA VAL A 88 6.21 -6.45 -34.17
C VAL A 88 6.78 -6.57 -32.75
N GLY A 89 6.75 -7.79 -32.19
CA GLY A 89 7.17 -8.09 -30.81
C GLY A 89 6.07 -8.54 -29.83
N ALA A 90 4.85 -8.79 -30.30
CA ALA A 90 3.76 -9.25 -29.42
C ALA A 90 3.95 -10.72 -29.02
N MET A 91 4.22 -10.98 -27.72
CA MET A 91 4.11 -12.32 -27.12
C MET A 91 2.82 -13.01 -27.58
N THR A 92 2.89 -14.32 -27.85
CA THR A 92 1.70 -15.11 -28.17
C THR A 92 0.74 -15.05 -26.98
N ASN A 93 -0.57 -15.10 -27.25
CA ASN A 93 -1.56 -15.06 -26.16
C ASN A 93 -1.34 -16.24 -25.19
N GLU A 94 -0.86 -17.37 -25.70
CA GLU A 94 -0.53 -18.58 -24.94
C GLU A 94 0.64 -18.33 -23.98
N GLU A 95 1.76 -17.78 -24.45
CA GLU A 95 2.90 -17.42 -23.59
C GLU A 95 2.51 -16.42 -22.50
N ALA A 96 1.69 -15.42 -22.82
CA ALA A 96 1.22 -14.45 -21.85
C ALA A 96 0.30 -15.08 -20.78
N VAL A 97 -0.56 -16.03 -21.17
CA VAL A 97 -1.43 -16.76 -20.25
C VAL A 97 -0.64 -17.71 -19.38
N VAL A 98 0.34 -18.44 -19.93
CA VAL A 98 1.22 -19.34 -19.18
C VAL A 98 2.07 -18.55 -18.18
N LEU A 99 2.64 -17.42 -18.59
CA LEU A 99 3.39 -16.55 -17.68
C LEU A 99 2.50 -16.01 -16.55
N ALA A 100 1.30 -15.54 -16.88
CA ALA A 100 0.33 -15.08 -15.91
C ALA A 100 -0.10 -16.17 -14.91
N LEU A 101 -0.34 -17.38 -15.39
CA LEU A 101 -0.67 -18.54 -14.56
C LEU A 101 0.50 -18.89 -13.62
N LYS A 102 1.73 -18.93 -14.15
CA LYS A 102 2.94 -19.19 -13.39
C LYS A 102 3.15 -18.15 -12.29
N GLU A 103 2.95 -16.86 -12.60
CA GLU A 103 2.99 -15.80 -11.58
C GLU A 103 1.88 -15.97 -10.54
N THR A 104 0.66 -16.31 -10.96
CA THR A 104 -0.48 -16.53 -10.06
C THR A 104 -0.20 -17.65 -9.07
N VAL A 105 0.33 -18.78 -9.55
CA VAL A 105 0.72 -19.92 -8.70
C VAL A 105 1.86 -19.55 -7.76
N ARG A 106 2.88 -18.82 -8.21
CA ARG A 106 3.99 -18.36 -7.34
C ARG A 106 3.51 -17.47 -6.21
N TYR A 107 2.62 -16.52 -6.49
CA TYR A 107 2.04 -15.64 -5.47
C TYR A 107 1.09 -16.38 -4.53
N GLY A 108 0.33 -17.36 -5.05
CA GLY A 108 -0.45 -18.28 -4.22
C GLY A 108 0.45 -19.07 -3.27
N LEU A 109 1.51 -19.69 -3.78
CA LEU A 109 2.46 -20.47 -2.99
C LEU A 109 3.14 -19.59 -1.94
N PHE A 110 3.57 -18.38 -2.30
CA PHE A 110 4.12 -17.40 -1.37
C PHE A 110 3.19 -17.13 -0.18
N LEU A 111 1.94 -16.71 -0.41
CA LEU A 111 1.02 -16.38 0.69
C LEU A 111 0.54 -17.62 1.45
N GLY A 112 0.41 -18.77 0.77
CA GLY A 112 0.07 -20.04 1.40
C GLY A 112 1.18 -20.51 2.34
N THR A 113 2.43 -20.51 1.89
CA THR A 113 3.58 -20.87 2.74
C THR A 113 3.78 -19.85 3.86
N PHE A 114 3.59 -18.56 3.61
CA PHE A 114 3.60 -17.54 4.67
C PHE A 114 2.58 -17.86 5.76
N ALA A 115 1.32 -18.10 5.39
CA ALA A 115 0.26 -18.35 6.35
C ALA A 115 0.47 -19.67 7.12
N GLY A 116 0.83 -20.74 6.41
CA GLY A 116 1.11 -22.04 7.00
C GLY A 116 2.31 -22.00 7.96
N SER A 117 3.42 -21.39 7.55
CA SER A 117 4.63 -21.29 8.40
C SER A 117 4.39 -20.44 9.64
N TYR A 118 3.67 -19.32 9.51
CA TYR A 118 3.28 -18.50 10.67
C TYR A 118 2.48 -19.32 11.69
N VAL A 119 1.38 -19.97 11.28
CA VAL A 119 0.54 -20.74 12.20
C VAL A 119 1.31 -21.93 12.78
N SER A 120 2.14 -22.59 11.99
CA SER A 120 2.96 -23.72 12.44
C SER A 120 3.92 -23.29 13.55
N VAL A 121 4.69 -22.23 13.32
CA VAL A 121 5.67 -21.73 14.29
C VAL A 121 4.98 -21.16 15.54
N ASP A 122 3.88 -20.44 15.36
CA ASP A 122 3.12 -19.84 16.45
C ASP A 122 2.53 -20.90 17.40
N GLU A 123 1.94 -21.98 16.86
CA GLU A 123 1.42 -23.10 17.65
C GLU A 123 2.54 -23.97 18.24
N CYS A 124 3.65 -24.19 17.52
CA CYS A 124 4.80 -24.92 18.07
C CYS A 124 5.39 -24.22 19.29
N ILE A 125 5.61 -22.90 19.22
CA ILE A 125 6.10 -22.11 20.36
C ILE A 125 5.10 -22.16 21.53
N ALA A 126 3.80 -22.03 21.22
CA ALA A 126 2.75 -22.08 22.22
C ALA A 126 2.61 -23.45 22.89
N GLY A 127 2.87 -24.54 22.15
CA GLY A 127 2.83 -25.92 22.64
C GLY A 127 4.01 -26.25 23.55
N ILE A 128 5.23 -25.83 23.19
CA ILE A 128 6.45 -26.14 23.95
C ILE A 128 6.57 -25.28 25.21
N TRP A 129 6.33 -23.97 25.09
CA TRP A 129 6.60 -23.00 26.18
C TRP A 129 5.34 -22.47 26.89
N GLY A 130 4.16 -22.92 26.47
CA GLY A 130 2.86 -22.53 27.01
C GLY A 130 2.29 -21.24 26.41
N ARG A 131 0.99 -21.28 26.09
CA ARG A 131 0.24 -20.15 25.46
C ARG A 131 0.36 -18.83 26.23
N LYS A 132 0.14 -18.83 27.54
CA LYS A 132 0.14 -17.60 28.36
C LYS A 132 1.51 -16.93 28.43
N ARG A 133 2.58 -17.70 28.66
CA ARG A 133 3.94 -17.17 28.82
C ARG A 133 4.50 -16.57 27.52
N THR A 134 4.14 -17.15 26.39
CA THR A 134 4.67 -16.78 25.07
C THR A 134 3.83 -15.75 24.33
N ALA A 135 2.62 -15.42 24.81
CA ALA A 135 1.66 -14.57 24.12
C ALA A 135 2.24 -13.25 23.62
N ARG A 136 3.16 -12.65 24.38
CA ARG A 136 3.80 -11.36 24.07
C ARG A 136 4.76 -11.41 22.87
N TRP A 137 5.47 -12.50 22.64
CA TRP A 137 6.57 -12.54 21.66
C TRP A 137 6.43 -13.63 20.59
N ARG A 138 5.59 -14.66 20.79
CA ARG A 138 5.43 -15.77 19.84
C ARG A 138 5.06 -15.30 18.43
N SER A 139 4.08 -14.40 18.31
CA SER A 139 3.58 -13.91 17.02
C SER A 139 4.62 -13.06 16.29
N LEU A 140 5.51 -12.40 17.05
CA LEU A 140 6.62 -11.62 16.51
C LEU A 140 7.65 -12.56 15.87
N LEU A 141 8.07 -13.61 16.57
CA LEU A 141 9.03 -14.59 16.03
C LEU A 141 8.42 -15.42 14.89
N ALA A 142 7.16 -15.84 15.02
CA ALA A 142 6.45 -16.57 13.98
C ALA A 142 6.35 -15.73 12.69
N GLY A 143 6.02 -14.44 12.80
CA GLY A 143 5.99 -13.53 11.64
C GLY A 143 7.37 -13.29 11.01
N LEU A 144 8.44 -13.33 11.81
CA LEU A 144 9.82 -13.22 11.32
C LEU A 144 10.25 -14.48 10.57
N ILE A 145 9.95 -15.66 11.11
CA ILE A 145 10.28 -16.96 10.51
C ILE A 145 9.43 -17.25 9.27
N ALA A 146 8.20 -16.72 9.21
CA ALA A 146 7.35 -16.83 8.03
C ALA A 146 7.78 -15.92 6.88
N GLY A 147 8.47 -14.81 7.16
CA GLY A 147 8.89 -13.80 6.18
C GLY A 147 9.70 -14.33 4.97
N PRO A 148 10.67 -15.24 5.15
CA PRO A 148 11.42 -15.87 4.06
C PRO A 148 10.57 -16.57 2.98
N SER A 149 9.30 -16.87 3.23
CA SER A 149 8.35 -17.35 2.22
C SER A 149 8.30 -16.47 0.96
N MET A 150 8.65 -15.18 1.07
CA MET A 150 8.77 -14.25 -0.06
C MET A 150 9.72 -14.72 -1.16
N LEU A 151 10.72 -15.56 -0.85
CA LEU A 151 11.62 -16.15 -1.84
C LEU A 151 10.88 -16.96 -2.92
N LEU A 152 9.70 -17.49 -2.60
CA LEU A 152 8.86 -18.29 -3.51
C LEU A 152 8.26 -17.47 -4.66
N THR A 153 8.27 -16.14 -4.55
CA THR A 153 7.85 -15.24 -5.64
C THR A 153 8.79 -15.30 -6.85
N GLY A 154 10.05 -15.69 -6.65
CA GLY A 154 11.02 -15.96 -7.70
C GLY A 154 12.47 -15.63 -7.28
N PRO A 155 13.47 -16.41 -7.75
CA PRO A 155 14.87 -16.19 -7.41
C PRO A 155 15.45 -14.88 -8.00
N GLY A 156 14.96 -14.43 -9.15
CA GLY A 156 15.41 -13.21 -9.84
C GLY A 156 14.49 -11.99 -9.71
N THR A 157 13.37 -12.10 -8.98
CA THR A 157 12.42 -11.00 -8.79
C THR A 157 12.58 -10.40 -7.41
N GLN A 158 13.18 -9.21 -7.33
CA GLN A 158 13.21 -8.43 -6.10
C GLN A 158 11.91 -7.63 -5.98
N HIS A 159 11.20 -7.78 -4.86
CA HIS A 159 9.99 -6.99 -4.60
C HIS A 159 10.24 -5.95 -3.51
N THR A 160 11.37 -5.26 -3.59
CA THR A 160 11.82 -4.20 -2.67
C THR A 160 10.73 -3.17 -2.41
N SER A 161 10.10 -2.69 -3.47
CA SER A 161 8.98 -1.78 -3.42
C SER A 161 7.80 -2.24 -2.54
N LEU A 162 7.46 -3.52 -2.63
CA LEU A 162 6.38 -4.13 -1.85
C LEU A 162 6.82 -4.32 -0.40
N ALA A 163 8.06 -4.79 -0.17
CA ALA A 163 8.62 -4.97 1.15
C ALA A 163 8.67 -3.66 1.95
N ILE A 164 9.20 -2.59 1.34
CA ILE A 164 9.25 -1.25 1.96
C ILE A 164 7.84 -0.75 2.25
N TYR A 165 6.90 -0.93 1.32
CA TYR A 165 5.51 -0.52 1.53
C TYR A 165 4.86 -1.25 2.73
N ILE A 166 5.06 -2.56 2.84
CA ILE A 166 4.56 -3.36 3.97
C ILE A 166 5.27 -2.95 5.26
N LEU A 167 6.57 -2.66 5.24
CA LEU A 167 7.30 -2.14 6.40
C LEU A 167 6.74 -0.79 6.85
N MET A 168 6.42 0.12 5.93
CA MET A 168 5.78 1.40 6.28
C MET A 168 4.40 1.20 6.90
N ARG A 169 3.61 0.25 6.39
CA ARG A 169 2.34 -0.14 7.02
C ARG A 169 2.55 -0.70 8.42
N ALA A 170 3.56 -1.55 8.60
CA ALA A 170 3.95 -2.12 9.87
C ALA A 170 4.35 -1.03 10.88
N ALA A 171 5.17 -0.06 10.46
CA ALA A 171 5.57 1.07 11.30
C ALA A 171 4.39 1.94 11.76
N VAL A 172 3.40 2.16 10.88
CA VAL A 172 2.17 2.89 11.22
C VAL A 172 1.27 2.11 12.19
N LEU A 173 1.22 0.78 12.05
CA LEU A 173 0.51 -0.08 12.99
C LEU A 173 1.22 -0.07 14.35
N ALA A 174 2.54 -0.27 14.36
CA ALA A 174 3.37 -0.25 15.55
C ALA A 174 3.28 1.08 16.29
N SER A 175 3.28 2.22 15.59
CA SER A 175 3.15 3.52 16.24
C SER A 175 1.79 3.70 16.90
N ARG A 176 0.70 3.23 16.27
CA ARG A 176 -0.64 3.25 16.87
C ARG A 176 -0.75 2.37 18.11
N CYS A 177 -0.14 1.19 18.09
CA CYS A 177 -0.01 0.34 19.29
C CYS A 177 0.84 1.05 20.37
N GLY A 178 1.96 1.67 19.98
CA GLY A 178 2.86 2.39 20.88
C GLY A 178 2.21 3.59 21.56
N ILE A 179 1.32 4.32 20.87
CA ILE A 179 0.54 5.43 21.44
C ILE A 179 -0.38 4.96 22.57
N LYS A 180 -0.94 3.75 22.47
CA LYS A 180 -1.79 3.18 23.53
C LYS A 180 -0.98 2.66 24.72
N SER A 181 0.29 2.30 24.50
CA SER A 181 1.15 1.79 25.56
C SER A 181 1.55 2.88 26.55
N LYS A 182 1.41 2.60 27.86
CA LYS A 182 1.83 3.51 28.95
C LYS A 182 3.31 3.91 28.88
N ARG A 183 4.18 3.04 28.33
CA ARG A 183 5.63 3.27 28.23
C ARG A 183 6.04 4.06 27.00
N PHE A 184 5.41 3.80 25.85
CA PHE A 184 5.78 4.41 24.57
C PHE A 184 4.87 5.57 24.15
N GLY A 185 3.78 5.82 24.87
CA GLY A 185 2.80 6.86 24.56
C GLY A 185 3.41 8.24 24.40
N ASN A 186 4.35 8.63 25.28
CA ASN A 186 5.01 9.94 25.22
C ASN A 186 5.95 10.09 24.01
N ILE A 187 6.66 9.03 23.62
CA ILE A 187 7.60 9.04 22.48
C ILE A 187 6.85 9.02 21.15
N CYS A 188 5.71 8.32 21.08
CA CYS A 188 4.91 8.22 19.86
C CYS A 188 3.86 9.33 19.70
N LYS A 189 3.66 10.19 20.71
CA LYS A 189 2.73 11.33 20.67
C LYS A 189 2.99 12.31 19.52
N PRO A 190 4.24 12.70 19.18
CA PRO A 190 4.51 13.54 18.02
C PRO A 190 4.04 12.95 16.69
N LEU A 191 3.95 11.62 16.60
CA LEU A 191 3.47 10.90 15.42
C LEU A 191 1.95 11.00 15.21
N THR A 192 1.20 11.49 16.21
CA THR A 192 -0.25 11.76 16.11
C THR A 192 -0.60 13.14 15.55
N TRP A 193 0.39 13.87 15.02
CA TRP A 193 0.16 15.21 14.49
C TRP A 193 -0.99 15.22 13.45
N SER A 194 -1.96 16.11 13.65
CA SER A 194 -3.19 16.22 12.84
C SER A 194 -2.92 16.35 11.33
N HIS A 195 -1.78 16.95 10.98
CA HIS A 195 -1.32 17.19 9.61
C HIS A 195 -0.10 16.35 9.22
N GLY A 196 0.20 15.28 9.96
CA GLY A 196 1.32 14.40 9.68
C GLY A 196 1.25 13.74 8.30
N ASP A 197 0.05 13.51 7.77
CA ASP A 197 -0.17 13.02 6.41
C ASP A 197 0.32 14.00 5.33
N ILE A 198 0.12 15.30 5.54
CA ILE A 198 0.57 16.36 4.63
C ILE A 198 2.08 16.52 4.73
N PHE A 199 2.63 16.59 5.94
CA PHE A 199 4.07 16.71 6.14
C PHE A 199 4.84 15.53 5.52
N LEU A 200 4.33 14.31 5.74
CA LEU A 200 4.90 13.10 5.16
C LEU A 200 4.81 13.11 3.63
N MET A 201 3.74 13.67 3.06
CA MET A 201 3.65 13.90 1.61
C MET A 201 4.66 14.94 1.12
N CYS A 202 4.84 16.07 1.82
CA CYS A 202 5.83 17.10 1.46
C CYS A 202 7.25 16.51 1.48
N LEU A 203 7.60 15.76 2.52
CA LEU A 203 8.87 15.05 2.63
C LEU A 203 9.06 14.04 1.49
N SER A 204 8.03 13.25 1.19
CA SER A 204 8.06 12.29 0.08
C SER A 204 8.26 12.98 -1.26
N SER A 205 7.61 14.13 -1.45
CA SER A 205 7.65 14.89 -2.70
C SER A 205 9.01 15.54 -2.92
N ALA A 206 9.63 16.05 -1.85
CA ALA A 206 10.99 16.58 -1.90
C ALA A 206 11.98 15.56 -2.45
N GLN A 207 11.90 14.30 -1.98
CA GLN A 207 12.77 13.22 -2.49
C GLN A 207 12.37 12.73 -3.88
N ILE A 208 11.08 12.43 -4.13
CA ILE A 208 10.63 11.86 -5.40
C ILE A 208 10.86 12.83 -6.57
N LEU A 209 10.49 14.11 -6.40
CA LEU A 209 10.54 15.08 -7.48
C LEU A 209 11.98 15.57 -7.72
N SER A 210 12.80 15.69 -6.67
CA SER A 210 14.23 15.96 -6.85
C SER A 210 14.92 14.79 -7.56
N ALA A 211 14.63 13.54 -7.19
CA ALA A 211 15.10 12.36 -7.90
C ALA A 211 14.60 12.33 -9.35
N TYR A 212 13.35 12.68 -9.61
CA TYR A 212 12.80 12.77 -10.96
C TYR A 212 13.52 13.80 -11.86
N ILE A 213 14.00 14.91 -11.28
CA ILE A 213 14.74 15.94 -12.03
C ILE A 213 16.23 15.55 -12.15
N LEU A 214 16.86 15.05 -11.09
CA LEU A 214 18.31 14.90 -11.00
C LEU A 214 18.82 13.48 -11.25
N SER A 215 18.09 12.45 -10.82
CA SER A 215 18.48 11.03 -10.97
C SER A 215 17.28 10.11 -11.16
N GLN A 216 16.72 10.11 -12.38
CA GLN A 216 15.54 9.30 -12.69
C GLN A 216 15.76 7.80 -12.56
N GLU A 217 17.02 7.34 -12.67
CA GLU A 217 17.36 5.92 -12.57
C GLU A 217 17.21 5.38 -11.14
N SER A 218 17.18 6.28 -10.13
CA SER A 218 16.88 5.90 -8.74
C SER A 218 15.43 5.47 -8.52
N LEU A 219 14.53 5.73 -9.49
CA LEU A 219 13.11 5.46 -9.37
C LEU A 219 12.73 4.18 -10.13
N PRO A 220 11.84 3.35 -9.57
CA PRO A 220 11.36 2.14 -10.25
C PRO A 220 10.78 2.43 -11.64
N SER A 221 11.09 1.59 -12.63
CA SER A 221 10.77 1.82 -14.05
C SER A 221 9.28 2.14 -14.33
N THR A 222 8.36 1.43 -13.67
CA THR A 222 6.92 1.68 -13.80
C THR A 222 6.51 3.04 -13.21
N TYR A 223 7.16 3.45 -12.13
CA TYR A 223 6.93 4.74 -11.49
C TYR A 223 7.59 5.88 -12.27
N LYS A 224 8.79 5.68 -12.81
CA LYS A 224 9.45 6.59 -13.77
C LYS A 224 8.56 6.86 -14.98
N ALA A 225 7.97 5.82 -15.58
CA ALA A 225 7.03 5.98 -16.69
C ALA A 225 5.77 6.79 -16.31
N PHE A 226 5.25 6.57 -15.10
CA PHE A 226 4.14 7.37 -14.55
C PHE A 226 4.54 8.84 -14.38
N LEU A 227 5.71 9.11 -13.80
CA LEU A 227 6.22 10.47 -13.60
C LEU A 227 6.52 11.18 -14.92
N ASN A 228 7.10 10.51 -15.92
CA ASN A 228 7.30 11.11 -17.25
C ASN A 228 5.97 11.51 -17.90
N LYS A 229 4.96 10.64 -17.80
CA LYS A 229 3.62 10.91 -18.35
C LYS A 229 2.94 12.10 -17.67
N HIS A 230 2.97 12.19 -16.34
CA HIS A 230 2.29 13.24 -15.59
C HIS A 230 3.13 14.53 -15.45
N GLY A 231 4.45 14.39 -15.41
CA GLY A 231 5.43 15.48 -15.44
C GLY A 231 5.37 16.28 -16.75
N GLY A 232 5.00 15.63 -17.86
CA GLY A 232 4.63 16.32 -19.11
C GLY A 232 5.73 17.16 -19.72
N LYS A 233 6.98 16.78 -19.47
CA LYS A 233 8.18 17.37 -20.05
C LYS A 233 8.92 16.31 -20.83
N ASP A 234 9.50 16.72 -21.95
CA ASP A 234 10.39 15.86 -22.71
C ASP A 234 11.66 15.56 -21.90
N LEU A 235 12.27 14.41 -22.16
CA LEU A 235 13.50 13.99 -21.47
C LEU A 235 14.65 14.97 -21.73
N THR A 236 14.70 15.60 -22.91
CA THR A 236 15.70 16.62 -23.25
C THR A 236 15.59 17.86 -22.36
N ILE A 237 14.37 18.29 -22.03
CA ILE A 237 14.12 19.40 -21.11
C ILE A 237 14.61 19.04 -19.71
N LEU A 238 14.30 17.84 -19.23
CA LEU A 238 14.72 17.38 -17.90
C LEU A 238 16.24 17.27 -17.79
N GLN A 239 16.89 16.76 -18.84
CA GLN A 239 18.35 16.70 -18.94
C GLN A 239 18.96 18.11 -18.91
N GLY A 240 18.39 19.05 -19.67
CA GLY A 240 18.82 20.46 -19.64
C GLY A 240 18.69 21.08 -18.25
N VAL A 241 17.57 20.87 -17.54
CA VAL A 241 17.40 21.35 -16.15
C VAL A 241 18.43 20.72 -15.21
N LYS A 242 18.69 19.42 -15.35
CA LYS A 242 19.70 18.71 -14.56
C LYS A 242 21.10 19.28 -14.77
N GLU A 243 21.45 19.60 -16.00
CA GLU A 243 22.76 20.19 -16.35
C GLU A 243 22.95 21.57 -15.72
N VAL A 244 21.91 22.42 -15.72
CA VAL A 244 21.95 23.72 -15.00
C VAL A 244 22.15 23.52 -13.50
N VAL A 245 21.41 22.59 -12.90
CA VAL A 245 21.48 22.36 -11.44
C VAL A 245 22.85 21.83 -11.00
N ASN A 246 23.50 21.03 -11.84
CA ASN A 246 24.82 20.47 -11.57
C ASN A 246 25.97 21.40 -11.97
N HIS A 247 25.69 22.61 -12.46
CA HIS A 247 26.68 23.55 -13.00
C HIS A 247 27.58 22.93 -14.09
N THR A 248 27.02 22.01 -14.88
CA THR A 248 27.71 21.39 -16.01
C THR A 248 27.38 22.14 -17.29
N ALA A 249 28.33 22.23 -18.22
CA ALA A 249 28.09 22.81 -19.54
C ALA A 249 26.95 22.06 -20.26
N PHE A 250 26.07 22.80 -20.92
CA PHE A 250 24.94 22.22 -21.61
C PHE A 250 25.39 21.29 -22.73
N SER A 251 24.88 20.05 -22.73
CA SER A 251 25.22 19.06 -23.75
C SER A 251 24.36 19.19 -25.01
N ASN A 252 23.10 19.63 -24.89
CA ASN A 252 22.14 19.59 -25.99
C ASN A 252 21.07 20.70 -25.95
N LEU A 253 21.49 21.96 -25.96
CA LEU A 253 20.56 23.12 -26.08
C LEU A 253 19.76 23.08 -27.39
N ALA A 254 20.41 22.76 -28.51
CA ALA A 254 19.78 22.68 -29.82
C ALA A 254 18.64 21.65 -29.87
N GLY A 255 18.74 20.55 -29.11
CA GLY A 255 17.67 19.57 -28.96
C GLY A 255 16.43 20.14 -28.27
N ILE A 256 16.62 20.98 -27.25
CA ILE A 256 15.54 21.65 -26.52
C ILE A 256 14.87 22.69 -27.43
N GLU A 257 15.65 23.50 -28.15
CA GLU A 257 15.12 24.48 -29.11
C GLU A 257 14.34 23.78 -30.24
N LYS A 258 14.87 22.68 -30.79
CA LYS A 258 14.18 21.86 -31.79
C LYS A 258 12.86 21.28 -31.26
N TYR A 259 12.83 20.84 -30.00
CA TYR A 259 11.61 20.38 -29.37
C TYR A 259 10.57 21.50 -29.30
N TYR A 260 10.93 22.69 -28.79
CA TYR A 260 10.00 23.82 -28.72
C TYR A 260 9.51 24.25 -30.11
N LYS A 261 10.39 24.24 -31.12
CA LYS A 261 10.03 24.51 -32.51
C LYS A 261 9.03 23.50 -33.06
N SER A 262 9.15 22.21 -32.71
CA SER A 262 8.18 21.18 -33.09
C SER A 262 6.80 21.36 -32.46
N VAL A 263 6.74 22.05 -31.30
CA VAL A 263 5.52 22.42 -30.60
C VAL A 263 5.00 23.80 -31.05
N GLY A 264 5.67 24.44 -32.02
CA GLY A 264 5.26 25.73 -32.59
C GLY A 264 5.72 26.96 -31.80
N VAL A 265 6.71 26.81 -30.90
CA VAL A 265 7.29 27.91 -30.13
C VAL A 265 8.72 28.15 -30.61
N ASP A 266 8.98 29.33 -31.19
CA ASP A 266 10.34 29.75 -31.52
C ASP A 266 11.02 30.27 -30.25
N LEU A 267 12.06 29.56 -29.81
CA LEU A 267 12.77 29.80 -28.56
C LEU A 267 14.27 29.79 -28.85
N LYS A 268 14.96 30.86 -28.47
CA LYS A 268 16.43 30.91 -28.43
C LYS A 268 16.87 30.88 -26.98
N LEU A 269 17.65 29.88 -26.60
CA LEU A 269 18.14 29.69 -25.24
C LEU A 269 19.52 30.33 -25.09
N ASP A 270 19.73 31.06 -23.98
CA ASP A 270 21.03 31.61 -23.62
C ASP A 270 21.92 30.50 -23.00
N PRO A 271 23.11 30.21 -23.57
CA PRO A 271 24.05 29.24 -23.01
C PRO A 271 24.56 29.57 -21.61
N ASN A 272 24.45 30.83 -21.16
CA ASN A 272 24.92 31.28 -19.84
C ASN A 272 23.77 31.49 -18.83
N MET A 273 22.59 30.94 -19.09
CA MET A 273 21.44 31.12 -18.19
C MET A 273 21.67 30.49 -16.82
N LYS A 274 21.49 31.29 -15.76
CA LYS A 274 21.59 30.83 -14.36
C LYS A 274 20.29 30.21 -13.84
N VAL A 275 19.16 30.46 -14.52
CA VAL A 275 17.82 30.03 -14.12
C VAL A 275 17.12 29.34 -15.31
N PRO A 276 16.72 28.06 -15.20
CA PRO A 276 16.21 27.26 -16.32
C PRO A 276 14.72 27.53 -16.63
N CYS A 277 14.17 28.69 -16.26
CA CYS A 277 12.76 29.02 -16.51
C CYS A 277 12.41 28.94 -18.01
N SER A 278 13.27 29.48 -18.88
CA SER A 278 13.10 29.41 -20.33
C SER A 278 13.13 27.96 -20.86
N ILE A 279 13.92 27.07 -20.23
CA ILE A 279 13.94 25.63 -20.56
C ILE A 279 12.63 24.95 -20.14
N VAL A 280 12.08 25.34 -18.99
CA VAL A 280 10.88 24.69 -18.44
C VAL A 280 9.62 25.16 -19.16
N HIS A 281 9.43 26.45 -19.42
CA HIS A 281 8.16 26.97 -19.94
C HIS A 281 8.28 27.83 -21.21
N GLY A 282 9.46 27.88 -21.83
CA GLY A 282 9.69 28.66 -23.06
C GLY A 282 9.31 30.12 -22.85
N ASN A 283 8.59 30.69 -23.82
CA ASN A 283 8.17 32.09 -23.83
C ASN A 283 6.97 32.41 -22.91
N GLN A 284 6.42 31.43 -22.18
CA GLN A 284 5.30 31.68 -21.27
C GLN A 284 5.80 32.32 -19.96
N SER A 285 4.94 33.08 -19.29
CA SER A 285 5.18 33.50 -17.91
C SER A 285 5.03 32.30 -16.96
N CYS A 286 5.71 32.31 -15.80
CA CYS A 286 5.61 31.20 -14.83
C CYS A 286 4.16 30.93 -14.39
N ALA A 287 3.37 32.00 -14.19
CA ALA A 287 1.96 31.89 -13.83
C ALA A 287 1.10 31.38 -15.00
N GLY A 288 1.35 31.87 -16.22
CA GLY A 288 0.68 31.36 -17.42
C GLY A 288 0.94 29.87 -17.62
N HIS A 289 2.21 29.46 -17.48
CA HIS A 289 2.61 28.05 -17.56
C HIS A 289 1.94 27.19 -16.50
N PHE A 290 1.85 27.66 -15.25
CA PHE A 290 1.13 26.95 -14.19
C PHE A 290 -0.31 26.65 -14.57
N ILE A 291 -1.06 27.65 -15.08
CA ILE A 291 -2.47 27.48 -15.47
C ILE A 291 -2.60 26.56 -16.68
N THR A 292 -1.83 26.79 -17.75
CA THR A 292 -1.88 25.95 -18.95
C THR A 292 -1.51 24.50 -18.63
N PHE A 293 -0.45 24.30 -17.83
CA PHE A 293 -0.02 22.96 -17.43
C PHE A 293 -1.03 22.29 -16.50
N LEU A 294 -1.70 23.03 -15.61
CA LEU A 294 -2.74 22.51 -14.73
C LEU A 294 -3.87 21.84 -15.54
N PHE A 295 -4.40 22.50 -16.57
CA PHE A 295 -5.45 21.93 -17.42
C PHE A 295 -4.95 20.72 -18.21
N GLN A 296 -3.75 20.79 -18.79
CA GLN A 296 -3.14 19.66 -19.50
C GLN A 296 -2.87 18.47 -18.56
N ALA A 297 -2.45 18.72 -17.33
CA ALA A 297 -2.22 17.69 -16.32
C ALA A 297 -3.54 17.07 -15.84
N TYR A 298 -4.59 17.87 -15.70
CA TYR A 298 -5.93 17.38 -15.36
C TYR A 298 -6.46 16.41 -16.43
N GLY A 299 -6.36 16.77 -17.71
CA GLY A 299 -6.73 15.89 -18.82
C GLY A 299 -5.96 14.56 -18.83
N ARG A 300 -4.68 14.57 -18.44
CA ARG A 300 -3.86 13.36 -18.30
C ARG A 300 -4.19 12.54 -17.04
N ALA A 301 -4.66 13.18 -15.98
CA ALA A 301 -4.99 12.54 -14.69
C ALA A 301 -6.34 11.80 -14.72
N VAL A 302 -7.35 12.34 -15.40
CA VAL A 302 -8.71 11.76 -15.45
C VAL A 302 -8.71 10.28 -15.88
N PRO A 303 -8.06 9.87 -16.99
CA PRO A 303 -8.04 8.47 -17.42
C PRO A 303 -7.41 7.49 -16.41
N VAL A 304 -6.59 7.98 -15.48
CA VAL A 304 -5.97 7.15 -14.43
C VAL A 304 -6.95 6.91 -13.28
N TYR A 305 -7.71 7.93 -12.87
CA TYR A 305 -8.61 7.82 -11.72
C TYR A 305 -9.98 7.28 -12.06
N VAL A 306 -10.48 7.46 -13.30
CA VAL A 306 -11.79 6.93 -13.72
C VAL A 306 -11.89 5.42 -13.43
N PRO A 307 -10.96 4.54 -13.86
CA PRO A 307 -11.03 3.12 -13.57
C PRO A 307 -10.96 2.81 -12.06
N VAL A 308 -10.13 3.55 -11.32
CA VAL A 308 -9.92 3.33 -9.88
C VAL A 308 -11.19 3.59 -9.07
N TYR A 309 -11.99 4.58 -9.46
CA TYR A 309 -13.28 4.86 -8.80
C TYR A 309 -14.43 4.05 -9.37
N LEU A 310 -14.45 3.80 -10.68
CA LEU A 310 -15.55 3.13 -11.36
C LEU A 310 -15.54 1.62 -11.15
N VAL A 311 -14.37 0.96 -11.20
CA VAL A 311 -14.30 -0.51 -11.07
C VAL A 311 -14.82 -0.99 -9.72
N PRO A 312 -14.42 -0.42 -8.56
CA PRO A 312 -14.99 -0.83 -7.27
C PRO A 312 -16.49 -0.56 -7.19
N ALA A 313 -16.98 0.55 -7.76
CA ALA A 313 -18.41 0.85 -7.81
C ALA A 313 -19.19 -0.19 -8.63
N LEU A 314 -18.63 -0.67 -9.75
CA LEU A 314 -19.25 -1.68 -10.60
C LEU A 314 -19.17 -3.09 -10.01
N VAL A 315 -18.06 -3.46 -9.36
CA VAL A 315 -17.83 -4.82 -8.84
C VAL A 315 -18.52 -5.03 -7.50
N VAL A 316 -18.31 -4.11 -6.56
CA VAL A 316 -18.75 -4.29 -5.16
C VAL A 316 -20.19 -3.83 -4.96
N HIS A 317 -20.57 -2.71 -5.59
CA HIS A 317 -21.88 -2.10 -5.41
C HIS A 317 -22.86 -2.41 -6.54
N ARG A 318 -22.67 -3.52 -7.28
CA ARG A 318 -23.50 -3.87 -8.46
C ARG A 318 -25.01 -3.87 -8.17
N GLN A 319 -25.42 -4.37 -7.01
CA GLN A 319 -26.82 -4.46 -6.61
C GLN A 319 -27.39 -3.09 -6.23
N ASP A 320 -26.59 -2.26 -5.58
CA ASP A 320 -26.97 -0.89 -5.21
C ASP A 320 -26.99 0.05 -6.43
N LEU A 321 -26.09 -0.18 -7.38
CA LEU A 321 -26.01 0.58 -8.64
C LEU A 321 -27.26 0.38 -9.49
N LEU A 322 -27.81 -0.85 -9.51
CA LEU A 322 -29.05 -1.17 -10.21
C LEU A 322 -30.28 -0.52 -9.55
N LYS A 323 -30.25 -0.32 -8.22
CA LYS A 323 -31.35 0.29 -7.47
C LYS A 323 -31.29 1.82 -7.41
N ARG A 324 -30.09 2.42 -7.33
CA ARG A 324 -29.86 3.87 -7.19
C ARG A 324 -28.59 4.33 -7.95
N PRO A 325 -28.64 4.44 -9.29
CA PRO A 325 -27.45 4.73 -10.10
C PRO A 325 -26.89 6.14 -9.91
N TYR A 326 -27.75 7.17 -9.92
CA TYR A 326 -27.34 8.57 -9.88
C TYR A 326 -26.46 8.98 -8.67
N PRO A 327 -26.82 8.66 -7.41
CA PRO A 327 -26.01 9.09 -6.26
C PRO A 327 -24.65 8.38 -6.19
N ILE A 328 -24.55 7.13 -6.66
CA ILE A 328 -23.30 6.37 -6.64
C ILE A 328 -22.35 6.88 -7.73
N ILE A 329 -22.87 7.07 -8.95
CA ILE A 329 -22.10 7.61 -10.07
C ILE A 329 -21.65 9.04 -9.77
N GLY A 330 -22.53 9.89 -9.20
CA GLY A 330 -22.18 11.24 -8.79
C GLY A 330 -21.05 11.28 -7.75
N LYS A 331 -21.09 10.42 -6.73
CA LYS A 331 -20.01 10.28 -5.73
C LYS A 331 -18.70 9.81 -6.36
N SER A 332 -18.75 8.87 -7.31
CA SER A 332 -17.57 8.38 -8.03
C SER A 332 -16.99 9.43 -8.98
N LEU A 333 -17.83 10.21 -9.66
CA LEU A 333 -17.40 11.30 -10.54
C LEU A 333 -16.78 12.43 -9.73
N LEU A 334 -17.39 12.84 -8.62
CA LEU A 334 -16.82 13.83 -7.71
C LEU A 334 -15.50 13.34 -7.11
N GLY A 335 -15.40 12.05 -6.77
CA GLY A 335 -14.14 11.43 -6.35
C GLY A 335 -13.07 11.52 -7.43
N THR A 336 -13.42 11.18 -8.66
CA THR A 336 -12.52 11.24 -9.83
C THR A 336 -12.05 12.66 -10.10
N ALA A 337 -12.96 13.64 -10.11
CA ALA A 337 -12.64 15.04 -10.36
C ALA A 337 -11.71 15.61 -9.29
N ARG A 338 -12.03 15.38 -8.01
CA ARG A 338 -11.21 15.78 -6.86
C ARG A 338 -9.79 15.20 -6.94
N SER A 339 -9.66 13.91 -7.23
CA SER A 339 -8.35 13.25 -7.31
C SER A 339 -7.55 13.64 -8.53
N SER A 340 -8.23 13.88 -9.66
CA SER A 340 -7.58 14.41 -10.86
C SER A 340 -7.06 15.83 -10.62
N LEU A 341 -7.82 16.65 -9.89
CA LEU A 341 -7.43 17.99 -9.46
C LEU A 341 -6.24 17.94 -8.49
N PHE A 342 -6.25 17.04 -7.52
CA PHE A 342 -5.11 16.81 -6.63
C PHE A 342 -3.83 16.54 -7.43
N LEU A 343 -3.86 15.56 -8.33
CA LEU A 343 -2.67 15.18 -9.11
C LEU A 343 -2.22 16.29 -10.06
N SER A 344 -3.17 17.02 -10.68
CA SER A 344 -2.82 18.13 -11.57
C SER A 344 -2.19 19.30 -10.81
N VAL A 345 -2.73 19.68 -9.65
CA VAL A 345 -2.16 20.73 -8.79
C VAL A 345 -0.80 20.29 -8.25
N TYR A 346 -0.64 19.02 -7.88
CA TYR A 346 0.63 18.46 -7.44
C TYR A 346 1.72 18.63 -8.50
N CYS A 347 1.45 18.23 -9.75
CA CYS A 347 2.42 18.36 -10.83
C CYS A 347 2.65 19.83 -11.27
N ALA A 348 1.60 20.66 -11.33
CA ALA A 348 1.72 22.06 -11.71
C ALA A 348 2.50 22.88 -10.67
N SER A 349 2.22 22.64 -9.38
CA SER A 349 2.92 23.32 -8.28
C SER A 349 4.40 22.94 -8.20
N ALA A 350 4.79 21.73 -8.62
CA ALA A 350 6.21 21.35 -8.70
C ALA A 350 7.02 22.27 -9.62
N TRP A 351 6.48 22.57 -10.81
CA TRP A 351 7.11 23.51 -11.73
C TRP A 351 7.03 24.96 -11.22
N ALA A 352 5.89 25.35 -10.64
CA ALA A 352 5.74 26.71 -10.11
C ALA A 352 6.71 27.01 -8.96
N TRP A 353 6.84 26.10 -7.98
CA TRP A 353 7.73 26.29 -6.84
C TRP A 353 9.21 26.25 -7.25
N THR A 354 9.60 25.38 -8.18
CA THR A 354 10.97 25.35 -8.71
C THR A 354 11.32 26.65 -9.42
N CYS A 355 10.46 27.13 -10.32
CA CYS A 355 10.64 28.44 -10.96
C CYS A 355 10.70 29.60 -9.96
N LEU A 356 9.84 29.58 -8.93
CA LEU A 356 9.80 30.64 -7.91
C LEU A 356 11.10 30.68 -7.11
N LEU A 357 11.57 29.55 -6.59
CA LEU A 357 12.79 29.52 -5.76
C LEU A 357 14.03 29.85 -6.59
N PHE A 358 14.15 29.34 -7.83
CA PHE A 358 15.28 29.70 -8.69
C PHE A 358 15.31 31.19 -9.03
N ARG A 359 14.14 31.83 -9.19
CA ARG A 359 14.06 33.28 -9.39
C ARG A 359 14.39 34.06 -8.12
N ILE A 360 13.99 33.60 -6.94
CA ILE A 360 14.29 34.28 -5.68
C ILE A 360 15.79 34.22 -5.38
N PHE A 361 16.40 33.04 -5.50
CA PHE A 361 17.81 32.83 -5.16
C PHE A 361 18.78 33.09 -6.32
N GLN A 362 18.28 33.38 -7.53
CA GLN A 362 19.06 33.61 -8.76
C GLN A 362 20.13 32.54 -9.01
N SER A 363 19.87 31.33 -8.54
CA SER A 363 20.79 30.20 -8.57
C SER A 363 20.00 28.90 -8.64
N CYS A 364 20.65 27.87 -9.20
CA CYS A 364 20.09 26.54 -9.30
C CYS A 364 21.09 25.58 -8.67
N ASN A 365 20.69 24.97 -7.57
CA ASN A 365 21.50 24.01 -6.83
C ASN A 365 20.61 22.85 -6.38
N THR A 366 21.19 21.67 -6.16
CA THR A 366 20.46 20.49 -5.67
C THR A 366 19.61 20.75 -4.41
N PRO A 367 20.12 21.44 -3.37
CA PRO A 367 19.31 21.77 -2.19
C PRO A 367 18.11 22.66 -2.51
N LEU A 368 18.24 23.57 -3.48
CA LEU A 368 17.13 24.43 -3.91
C LEU A 368 16.04 23.63 -4.64
N VAL A 369 16.41 22.61 -5.44
CA VAL A 369 15.44 21.69 -6.05
C VAL A 369 14.65 20.94 -4.97
N VAL A 370 15.35 20.41 -3.96
CA VAL A 370 14.72 19.68 -2.85
C VAL A 370 13.78 20.60 -2.07
N LEU A 371 14.23 21.82 -1.74
CA LEU A 371 13.42 22.81 -1.03
C LEU A 371 12.20 23.26 -1.86
N ALA A 372 12.36 23.44 -3.17
CA ALA A 372 11.28 23.83 -4.07
C ALA A 372 10.22 22.73 -4.23
N THR A 373 10.64 21.47 -4.21
CA THR A 373 9.73 20.35 -4.40
C THR A 373 9.02 19.92 -3.12
N PHE A 374 9.49 20.33 -1.95
CA PHE A 374 8.84 20.09 -0.66
C PHE A 374 7.39 20.63 -0.57
N PRO A 375 7.09 21.93 -0.85
CA PRO A 375 5.73 22.48 -0.69
C PRO A 375 4.70 21.91 -1.68
N THR A 376 5.12 21.16 -2.71
CA THR A 376 4.20 20.50 -3.65
C THR A 376 3.27 19.50 -2.95
N GLY A 377 3.73 18.89 -1.85
CA GLY A 377 2.95 17.95 -1.05
C GLY A 377 1.69 18.58 -0.43
N LEU A 378 1.63 19.91 -0.30
CA LEU A 378 0.44 20.63 0.18
C LEU A 378 -0.78 20.41 -0.71
N ALA A 379 -0.59 20.06 -1.99
CA ALA A 379 -1.67 19.70 -2.91
C ALA A 379 -2.55 18.57 -2.34
N LEU A 380 -2.00 17.71 -1.46
CA LEU A 380 -2.73 16.62 -0.81
C LEU A 380 -3.94 17.08 0.03
N LEU A 381 -3.99 18.37 0.42
CA LEU A 381 -5.18 18.97 1.03
C LEU A 381 -6.43 18.84 0.14
N ILE A 382 -6.26 18.81 -1.17
CA ILE A 382 -7.35 18.60 -2.14
C ILE A 382 -7.92 17.18 -2.03
N GLU A 383 -7.21 16.21 -1.47
CA GLU A 383 -7.64 14.80 -1.42
C GLU A 383 -8.37 14.42 -0.13
N LYS A 384 -9.28 13.42 -0.14
CA LYS A 384 -10.16 13.10 1.01
C LYS A 384 -9.33 12.65 2.21
N LYS A 385 -9.64 13.10 3.43
CA LYS A 385 -8.88 12.80 4.66
C LYS A 385 -8.60 11.30 4.84
N SER A 386 -9.56 10.44 4.51
CA SER A 386 -9.40 8.97 4.57
C SER A 386 -8.33 8.41 3.62
N ARG A 387 -8.12 9.07 2.47
CA ARG A 387 -7.20 8.68 1.40
C ARG A 387 -5.83 9.33 1.52
N ARG A 388 -5.73 10.52 2.14
CA ARG A 388 -4.47 11.28 2.27
C ARG A 388 -3.33 10.44 2.82
N ILE A 389 -3.55 9.78 3.97
CA ILE A 389 -2.53 8.95 4.60
C ILE A 389 -2.13 7.74 3.74
N GLU A 390 -3.04 7.17 2.94
CA GLU A 390 -2.72 6.04 2.07
C GLU A 390 -1.83 6.45 0.90
N ILE A 391 -2.11 7.61 0.30
CA ILE A 391 -1.29 8.19 -0.77
C ILE A 391 0.07 8.61 -0.21
N ALA A 392 0.08 9.32 0.93
CA ALA A 392 1.30 9.79 1.55
C ALA A 392 2.23 8.62 1.89
N LEU A 393 1.72 7.54 2.51
CA LEU A 393 2.52 6.33 2.80
C LEU A 393 3.02 5.62 1.54
N TYR A 394 2.20 5.58 0.49
CA TYR A 394 2.63 5.02 -0.79
C TYR A 394 3.79 5.82 -1.39
N CYS A 395 3.67 7.15 -1.46
CA CYS A 395 4.72 8.04 -1.93
C CYS A 395 5.96 7.95 -1.03
N PHE A 396 5.79 7.87 0.28
CA PHE A 396 6.91 7.78 1.21
C PHE A 396 7.71 6.48 1.05
N ALA A 397 7.04 5.35 0.81
CA ALA A 397 7.72 4.11 0.48
C ALA A 397 8.59 4.24 -0.79
N ARG A 398 8.10 4.99 -1.81
CA ARG A 398 8.87 5.28 -3.03
C ARG A 398 10.01 6.27 -2.80
N ALA A 399 9.79 7.26 -1.95
CA ALA A 399 10.82 8.21 -1.54
C ALA A 399 11.98 7.48 -0.83
N ILE A 400 11.68 6.57 0.09
CA ILE A 400 12.70 5.75 0.78
C ILE A 400 13.49 4.89 -0.21
N GLU A 401 12.80 4.19 -1.12
CA GLU A 401 13.43 3.35 -2.15
C GLU A 401 14.39 4.18 -3.03
N SER A 402 13.94 5.34 -3.48
CA SER A 402 14.77 6.28 -4.25
C SER A 402 15.94 6.82 -3.43
N PHE A 403 15.71 7.18 -2.17
CA PHE A 403 16.74 7.71 -1.29
C PHE A 403 17.88 6.70 -1.07
N PHE A 404 17.56 5.44 -0.77
CA PHE A 404 18.56 4.39 -0.62
C PHE A 404 19.32 4.11 -1.93
N THR A 405 18.63 4.18 -3.07
CA THR A 405 19.29 4.01 -4.38
C THR A 405 20.25 5.17 -4.64
N CYS A 406 19.82 6.42 -4.45
CA CYS A 406 20.70 7.59 -4.56
C CYS A 406 21.89 7.55 -3.59
N MET A 407 21.70 7.10 -2.35
CA MET A 407 22.81 6.95 -1.39
C MET A 407 23.80 5.86 -1.81
N THR A 408 23.30 4.79 -2.43
CA THR A 408 24.15 3.71 -2.97
C THR A 408 24.95 4.21 -4.16
N ASP A 409 24.31 4.95 -5.08
CA ASP A 409 24.96 5.57 -6.23
C ASP A 409 26.02 6.60 -5.81
N ALA A 410 25.80 7.30 -4.69
CA ALA A 410 26.77 8.24 -4.11
C ALA A 410 27.94 7.56 -3.37
N GLY A 411 27.96 6.22 -3.28
CA GLY A 411 29.00 5.47 -2.58
C GLY A 411 28.98 5.60 -1.05
N LEU A 412 27.91 6.16 -0.47
CA LEU A 412 27.79 6.39 0.97
C LEU A 412 27.25 5.17 1.74
N CYS A 413 26.74 4.16 1.05
CA CYS A 413 26.19 2.97 1.70
C CYS A 413 27.28 1.93 2.02
N PRO A 414 27.41 1.49 3.29
CA PRO A 414 28.37 0.46 3.64
C PRO A 414 28.02 -0.90 2.99
N PRO A 415 29.01 -1.75 2.66
CA PRO A 415 28.80 -3.05 1.99
C PRO A 415 27.83 -3.99 2.72
N ILE A 416 27.67 -3.83 4.04
CA ILE A 416 26.74 -4.59 4.89
C ILE A 416 25.26 -4.41 4.48
N LEU A 417 24.91 -3.27 3.86
CA LEU A 417 23.56 -3.02 3.35
C LEU A 417 23.31 -3.61 1.95
N GLN A 418 24.33 -4.11 1.25
CA GLN A 418 24.21 -4.74 -0.07
C GLN A 418 23.86 -6.24 0.00
N ILE A 419 22.88 -6.59 0.84
CA ILE A 419 22.40 -7.96 0.91
C ILE A 419 21.64 -8.28 -0.38
N LYS A 420 22.05 -9.35 -1.10
CA LYS A 420 21.46 -9.78 -2.40
C LYS A 420 19.92 -9.92 -2.39
N ARG A 421 19.31 -10.09 -1.21
CA ARG A 421 17.86 -10.18 -0.96
C ARG A 421 17.41 -9.34 0.26
N ALA A 422 17.84 -8.08 0.32
CA ALA A 422 17.38 -7.16 1.37
C ALA A 422 15.84 -7.03 1.43
N ASP A 423 15.15 -7.23 0.30
CA ASP A 423 13.69 -7.27 0.21
C ASP A 423 13.06 -8.31 1.16
N VAL A 424 13.66 -9.49 1.30
CA VAL A 424 13.19 -10.56 2.19
C VAL A 424 13.40 -10.19 3.66
N VAL A 425 14.53 -9.58 4.00
CA VAL A 425 14.81 -9.14 5.38
C VAL A 425 13.82 -8.05 5.81
N VAL A 426 13.64 -7.04 4.96
CA VAL A 426 12.68 -5.95 5.18
C VAL A 426 11.26 -6.50 5.31
N PHE A 427 10.87 -7.43 4.44
CA PHE A 427 9.56 -8.07 4.50
C PHE A 427 9.38 -8.88 5.80
N SER A 428 10.38 -9.66 6.20
CA SER A 428 10.33 -10.48 7.41
C SER A 428 10.19 -9.63 8.68
N MET A 429 10.93 -8.51 8.75
CA MET A 429 10.78 -7.53 9.82
C MET A 429 9.37 -6.91 9.82
N ALA A 430 8.86 -6.55 8.64
CA ALA A 430 7.54 -5.96 8.52
C ALA A 430 6.42 -6.92 8.95
N THR A 431 6.46 -8.19 8.51
CA THR A 431 5.48 -9.21 8.88
C THR A 431 5.56 -9.57 10.36
N SER A 432 6.76 -9.62 10.93
CA SER A 432 6.98 -9.78 12.37
C SER A 432 6.23 -8.72 13.18
N ILE A 433 6.39 -7.44 12.82
CA ILE A 433 5.71 -6.32 13.48
C ILE A 433 4.19 -6.41 13.27
N ILE A 434 3.71 -6.66 12.04
CA ILE A 434 2.27 -6.75 11.75
C ILE A 434 1.61 -7.87 12.56
N MET A 435 2.23 -9.05 12.60
CA MET A 435 1.68 -10.20 13.31
C MET A 435 1.71 -10.01 14.84
N HIS A 436 2.74 -9.31 15.35
CA HIS A 436 2.76 -8.90 16.75
C HIS A 436 1.61 -7.93 17.08
N CYS A 437 1.42 -6.88 16.27
CA CYS A 437 0.29 -5.95 16.44
C CYS A 437 -1.06 -6.66 16.31
N TYR A 438 -1.19 -7.60 15.38
CA TYR A 438 -2.41 -8.39 15.19
C TYR A 438 -2.75 -9.24 16.43
N ALA A 439 -1.75 -9.81 17.10
CA ALA A 439 -1.97 -10.63 18.27
C ALA A 439 -2.23 -9.83 19.56
N GLN A 440 -1.66 -8.62 19.69
CA GLN A 440 -1.76 -7.81 20.90
C GLN A 440 -2.91 -6.80 20.87
N GLU A 441 -3.11 -6.13 19.73
CA GLU A 441 -3.89 -4.87 19.65
C GLU A 441 -4.73 -4.86 18.36
N ARG A 442 -5.73 -5.75 18.30
CA ARG A 442 -6.57 -5.98 17.11
C ARG A 442 -7.38 -4.76 16.69
N GLU A 443 -7.83 -3.97 17.66
CA GLU A 443 -8.60 -2.74 17.47
C GLU A 443 -7.85 -1.64 16.69
N VAL A 444 -6.53 -1.76 16.52
CA VAL A 444 -5.71 -0.81 15.75
C VAL A 444 -5.88 -1.01 14.22
N PHE A 445 -6.29 -2.21 13.80
CA PHE A 445 -6.52 -2.52 12.38
C PHE A 445 -7.84 -1.93 11.91
N ARG A 446 -7.89 -1.47 10.65
CA ARG A 446 -9.19 -1.16 10.03
C ARG A 446 -9.94 -2.47 9.81
N SER A 447 -11.26 -2.47 10.03
CA SER A 447 -12.11 -3.66 9.99
C SER A 447 -11.94 -4.50 8.72
N LYS A 448 -11.73 -3.88 7.55
CA LYS A 448 -11.50 -4.62 6.30
C LYS A 448 -10.23 -5.48 6.32
N TYR A 449 -9.13 -4.97 6.88
CA TYR A 449 -7.88 -5.73 6.99
C TYR A 449 -7.99 -6.79 8.08
N LEU A 450 -8.60 -6.42 9.22
CA LEU A 450 -8.82 -7.32 10.34
C LEU A 450 -9.64 -8.55 9.92
N ASN A 451 -10.75 -8.35 9.20
CA ASN A 451 -11.60 -9.44 8.72
C ASN A 451 -10.86 -10.43 7.81
N VAL A 452 -9.93 -9.94 6.99
CA VAL A 452 -9.10 -10.81 6.14
C VAL A 452 -8.11 -11.60 6.99
N LEU A 453 -7.43 -10.95 7.95
CA LEU A 453 -6.50 -11.63 8.85
C LEU A 453 -7.21 -12.66 9.72
N ASP A 454 -8.36 -12.33 10.28
CA ASP A 454 -9.19 -13.23 11.08
C ASP A 454 -9.68 -14.43 10.27
N TRP A 455 -10.03 -14.22 9.00
CA TRP A 455 -10.43 -15.32 8.13
C TRP A 455 -9.27 -16.30 7.86
N VAL A 456 -8.06 -15.77 7.62
CA VAL A 456 -6.85 -16.58 7.30
C VAL A 456 -6.30 -17.28 8.54
N PHE A 457 -6.05 -16.55 9.61
CA PHE A 457 -5.30 -17.00 10.78
C PHE A 457 -6.20 -17.51 11.92
N GLY A 458 -7.48 -17.15 11.88
CA GLY A 458 -8.38 -17.34 13.01
C GLY A 458 -8.16 -16.30 14.10
N VAL A 459 -9.20 -16.04 14.89
CA VAL A 459 -9.15 -15.08 15.99
C VAL A 459 -8.18 -15.56 17.08
N PRO A 460 -7.10 -14.82 17.40
CA PRO A 460 -6.23 -15.18 18.52
C PRO A 460 -6.97 -14.98 19.86
N PRO A 461 -6.63 -15.76 20.90
CA PRO A 461 -7.21 -15.57 22.22
C PRO A 461 -6.89 -14.16 22.76
N PRO A 462 -7.82 -13.51 23.49
CA PRO A 462 -7.63 -12.17 24.02
C PRO A 462 -6.38 -12.10 24.92
N SER A 463 -5.69 -10.98 24.87
CA SER A 463 -4.52 -10.73 25.71
C SER A 463 -4.95 -10.43 27.15
N ASP A 464 -4.08 -10.71 28.13
CA ASP A 464 -4.40 -10.50 29.55
C ASP A 464 -4.79 -9.02 29.86
N GLU A 465 -4.35 -8.04 29.05
CA GLU A 465 -4.73 -6.62 29.21
C GLU A 465 -6.19 -6.33 28.80
N GLU A 466 -6.77 -7.08 27.86
CA GLU A 466 -8.21 -6.98 27.53
C GLU A 466 -9.07 -7.64 28.60
N SER A 467 -8.66 -8.80 29.14
CA SER A 467 -9.40 -9.47 30.23
C SER A 467 -9.52 -8.64 31.50
N ASN A 468 -8.60 -7.69 31.71
CA ASN A 468 -8.59 -6.80 32.87
C ASN A 468 -9.42 -5.51 32.64
N LYS A 469 -9.93 -5.27 31.42
CA LYS A 469 -10.85 -4.15 31.11
C LYS A 469 -12.32 -4.55 31.24
N ASP A 470 -12.64 -5.84 31.16
CA ASP A 470 -14.02 -6.36 31.27
C ASP A 470 -14.54 -6.50 32.72
N PHE A 471 -13.72 -6.16 33.72
CA PHE A 471 -14.19 -5.87 35.07
C PHE A 471 -14.10 -4.35 35.29
N PRO A 472 -15.21 -3.60 35.22
CA PRO A 472 -15.21 -2.25 35.74
C PRO A 472 -15.04 -2.35 37.25
N SER A 473 -13.88 -1.92 37.75
CA SER A 473 -13.79 -1.45 39.13
C SER A 473 -14.78 -0.30 39.26
N ASP A 474 -15.82 -0.52 40.05
CA ASP A 474 -16.78 0.49 40.48
C ASP A 474 -16.04 1.56 41.28
N ASP A 475 -15.50 2.56 40.58
CA ASP A 475 -15.10 3.82 41.20
C ASP A 475 -15.76 4.95 40.44
N GLY A 476 -16.80 5.48 41.08
CA GLY A 476 -17.60 6.56 40.57
C GLY A 476 -16.78 7.84 40.46
N THR A 477 -16.57 8.33 39.25
CA THR A 477 -16.31 9.76 39.06
C THR A 477 -17.01 10.29 37.82
N LYS A 478 -17.96 11.18 38.08
CA LYS A 478 -18.80 11.91 37.14
C LYS A 478 -17.99 12.48 35.97
N LYS A 479 -18.38 12.15 34.73
CA LYS A 479 -18.05 12.94 33.55
C LYS A 479 -18.99 14.15 33.48
N ILE A 480 -18.42 15.34 33.51
CA ILE A 480 -19.09 16.57 33.06
C ILE A 480 -18.71 16.76 31.57
N CYS A 481 -19.72 17.22 30.81
CA CYS A 481 -19.84 17.32 29.36
C CYS A 481 -18.61 17.79 28.56
#